data_AF-A0A1E1WT35-F1
#
_entry.id   AF-A0A1E1WT35-F1
#
_cell.length_a   1.000
_cell.length_b   1.000
_cell.length_c   1.000
_cell.angle_alpha   90.00
_cell.angle_beta   90.00
_cell.angle_gamma   90.00
#
_symmetry.space_group_name_H-M   'P 1'
#
loop_
_entity.id
_entity.type
_entity.pdbx_description
1 polymer ?
#
loop_
_entity_poly.entity_id
_entity_poly.type
_entity_poly.pdbx_seq_one_letter_code
_entity_poly.pdbx_strand_id
1 'polypeptide(L)'
;MELEITWGIGVKDKAEELVKKKINNDDKNLTPFEKLLKKKKEKKKQKKLKNKQKENDNEESGSDEGSEDEIPSDIDMNDPYFAEEFNKTEFKKSSNKKKQDNKNTSDVDSEDEKRKAELELLLDEDDGKAHFSLKKIQEGESESKKSKRKRKLKAKMMEQRQALPDFEINVNDERFSALYDSHHYNIDPSDPNFKKTKNMEKLIKEKLKRRPSDTPVQNQVQSKKSKEEAELSLLVKNIKRKIKDVIKK
;
A
#
# COMPACT_ATOMS: atom_id res chain seq x y z
N MET A 1 -21.57 17.52 -39.30
CA MET A 1 -20.33 17.84 -40.04
C MET A 1 -19.74 16.54 -40.49
N GLU A 2 -19.85 16.24 -41.78
CA GLU A 2 -19.23 15.06 -42.40
C GLU A 2 -17.71 15.31 -42.49
N LEU A 3 -16.91 14.39 -41.97
CA LEU A 3 -15.45 14.49 -41.96
C LEU A 3 -14.91 13.90 -43.26
N GLU A 4 -14.74 14.74 -44.28
CA GLU A 4 -14.08 14.38 -45.53
C GLU A 4 -12.56 14.25 -45.32
N ILE A 5 -12.00 13.06 -45.54
CA ILE A 5 -10.56 12.81 -45.41
C ILE A 5 -9.94 12.77 -46.82
N THR A 6 -9.23 13.83 -47.20
CA THR A 6 -8.52 13.93 -48.48
C THR A 6 -7.16 13.22 -48.40
N TRP A 7 -6.93 12.19 -49.23
CA TRP A 7 -5.70 11.39 -49.26
C TRP A 7 -4.66 11.92 -50.28
N GLY A 8 -4.29 13.20 -50.19
CA GLY A 8 -3.26 13.80 -51.05
C GLY A 8 -1.82 13.61 -50.55
N ILE A 9 -0.84 13.63 -51.46
CA ILE A 9 0.58 13.87 -51.14
C ILE A 9 0.65 15.21 -50.37
N GLY A 10 1.04 15.18 -49.10
CA GLY A 10 1.01 16.34 -48.18
C GLY A 10 0.10 16.20 -46.96
N VAL A 11 -0.64 15.09 -46.82
CA VAL A 11 -1.41 14.79 -45.58
C VAL A 11 -0.49 14.59 -44.37
N LYS A 12 0.71 14.01 -44.58
CA LYS A 12 1.71 13.83 -43.52
C LYS A 12 2.16 15.19 -42.97
N ASP A 13 2.52 16.12 -43.84
CA ASP A 13 3.00 17.45 -43.44
C ASP A 13 1.91 18.24 -42.69
N LYS A 14 0.66 18.20 -43.18
CA LYS A 14 -0.49 18.82 -42.50
C LYS A 14 -0.81 18.18 -41.15
N ALA A 15 -0.68 16.85 -41.04
CA ALA A 15 -0.88 16.14 -39.77
C ALA A 15 0.22 16.50 -38.75
N GLU A 16 1.48 16.56 -39.18
CA GLU A 16 2.58 17.01 -38.34
C GLU A 16 2.40 18.47 -37.88
N GLU A 17 1.92 19.35 -38.75
CA GLU A 17 1.65 20.74 -38.41
C GLU A 17 0.50 20.87 -37.40
N LEU A 18 -0.56 20.07 -37.53
CA LEU A 18 -1.66 20.02 -36.57
C LEU A 18 -1.23 19.44 -35.22
N VAL A 19 -0.35 18.43 -35.22
CA VAL A 19 0.23 17.86 -33.99
C VAL A 19 1.11 18.90 -33.28
N LYS A 20 1.97 19.60 -34.02
CA LYS A 20 2.81 20.70 -33.48
C LYS A 20 1.96 21.83 -32.90
N LYS A 21 0.87 22.23 -33.59
CA LYS A 21 -0.07 23.24 -33.09
C LYS A 21 -0.77 22.81 -31.79
N LYS A 22 -1.17 21.54 -31.67
CA LYS A 22 -1.77 21.00 -30.43
C LYS A 22 -0.77 20.99 -29.27
N ILE A 23 0.43 20.47 -29.48
CA ILE A 23 1.48 20.41 -28.45
C ILE A 23 1.81 21.82 -27.93
N ASN A 24 1.97 22.79 -28.83
CA ASN A 24 2.28 24.17 -28.45
C ASN A 24 1.14 24.87 -27.70
N ASN A 25 -0.11 24.60 -28.05
CA ASN A 25 -1.27 25.17 -27.34
C ASN A 25 -1.47 24.52 -25.98
N ASP A 26 -1.23 23.22 -25.85
CA ASP A 26 -1.32 22.52 -24.57
C ASP A 26 -0.23 23.04 -23.62
N ASP A 27 1.02 23.15 -24.06
CA ASP A 27 2.14 23.51 -23.17
C ASP A 27 2.10 24.95 -22.63
N LYS A 28 1.40 25.85 -23.32
CA LYS A 28 1.11 27.22 -22.84
C LYS A 28 0.05 27.26 -21.75
N ASN A 29 -0.92 26.34 -21.78
CA ASN A 29 -2.04 26.31 -20.84
C ASN A 29 -1.80 25.42 -19.61
N LEU A 30 -0.69 24.68 -19.55
CA LEU A 30 -0.39 23.81 -18.42
C LEU A 30 0.16 24.55 -17.20
N THR A 31 -0.30 24.13 -16.03
CA THR A 31 0.25 24.55 -14.74
C THR A 31 1.69 24.03 -14.54
N PRO A 32 2.52 24.69 -13.72
CA PRO A 32 3.88 24.21 -13.42
C PRO A 32 3.92 22.77 -12.90
N PHE A 33 2.91 22.34 -12.14
CA PHE A 33 2.81 20.96 -11.64
C PHE A 33 2.51 19.95 -12.75
N GLU A 34 1.60 20.28 -13.67
CA GLU A 34 1.31 19.42 -14.81
C GLU A 34 2.50 19.32 -15.76
N LYS A 35 3.30 20.39 -15.93
CA LYS A 35 4.55 20.37 -16.68
C LYS A 35 5.54 19.36 -16.08
N LEU A 36 5.66 19.31 -14.75
CA LEU A 36 6.49 18.30 -14.07
C LEU A 36 5.96 16.87 -14.28
N LEU A 37 4.64 16.66 -14.25
CA LEU A 37 4.04 15.35 -14.52
C LEU A 37 4.24 14.88 -15.96
N LYS A 38 4.08 15.78 -16.95
CA LYS A 38 4.40 15.49 -18.35
C LYS A 38 5.88 15.15 -18.51
N LYS A 39 6.80 15.95 -17.94
CA LYS A 39 8.25 15.70 -17.96
C LYS A 39 8.62 14.34 -17.36
N LYS A 40 7.99 13.95 -16.24
CA LYS A 40 8.18 12.61 -15.64
C LYS A 40 7.66 11.49 -16.54
N LYS A 41 6.47 11.63 -17.13
CA LYS A 41 5.89 10.64 -18.04
C LYS A 41 6.72 10.48 -19.31
N GLU A 42 7.20 11.59 -19.87
CA GLU A 42 8.06 11.60 -21.06
C GLU A 42 9.41 10.94 -20.79
N LYS A 43 10.09 11.28 -19.69
CA LYS A 43 11.32 10.59 -19.24
C LYS A 43 11.13 9.08 -19.12
N LYS A 44 10.01 8.64 -18.53
CA LYS A 44 9.68 7.21 -18.41
C LYS A 44 9.46 6.55 -19.77
N LYS A 45 8.80 7.25 -20.71
CA LYS A 45 8.57 6.76 -22.07
C LYS A 45 9.88 6.67 -22.86
N GLN A 46 10.76 7.66 -22.72
CA GLN A 46 12.09 7.67 -23.33
C GLN A 46 12.96 6.53 -22.79
N LYS A 47 13.01 6.28 -21.46
CA LYS A 47 13.73 5.13 -20.90
C LYS A 47 13.20 3.80 -21.44
N LYS A 48 11.87 3.66 -21.57
CA LYS A 48 11.26 2.45 -22.15
C LYS A 48 11.60 2.28 -23.64
N LEU A 49 11.64 3.35 -24.42
CA LEU A 49 12.01 3.31 -25.84
C LEU A 49 13.50 2.99 -26.02
N LYS A 50 14.38 3.61 -25.22
CA LYS A 50 15.82 3.30 -25.21
C LYS A 50 16.08 1.86 -24.84
N ASN A 51 15.44 1.33 -23.78
CA ASN A 51 15.59 -0.09 -23.43
C ASN A 51 15.09 -1.02 -24.55
N LYS A 52 14.00 -0.66 -25.23
CA LYS A 52 13.48 -1.45 -26.34
C LYS A 52 14.36 -1.39 -27.60
N GLN A 53 15.01 -0.24 -27.86
CA GLN A 53 16.01 -0.11 -28.93
C GLN A 53 17.28 -0.90 -28.58
N LYS A 54 17.76 -0.79 -27.33
CA LYS A 54 18.87 -1.60 -26.82
C LYS A 54 18.57 -3.11 -26.84
N GLU A 55 17.32 -3.54 -26.63
CA GLU A 55 16.93 -4.95 -26.80
C GLU A 55 16.97 -5.40 -28.26
N ASN A 56 16.69 -4.50 -29.22
CA ASN A 56 16.72 -4.81 -30.64
C ASN A 56 18.14 -4.74 -31.25
N ASP A 57 19.03 -3.92 -30.69
CA ASP A 57 20.41 -3.75 -31.15
C ASP A 57 21.40 -4.73 -30.47
N ASN A 58 20.95 -5.53 -29.49
CA ASN A 58 21.77 -6.50 -28.74
C ASN A 58 21.92 -7.89 -29.40
N GLU A 59 21.87 -7.98 -30.73
CA GLU A 59 22.36 -9.18 -31.45
C GLU A 59 23.79 -9.02 -31.99
N GLU A 60 24.42 -7.84 -31.88
CA GLU A 60 25.81 -7.66 -32.32
C GLU A 60 26.53 -6.58 -31.50
N SER A 61 27.59 -6.99 -30.78
CA SER A 61 28.49 -6.18 -29.93
C SER A 61 28.12 -6.03 -28.45
N GLY A 62 28.57 -6.99 -27.65
CA GLY A 62 28.71 -6.82 -26.21
C GLY A 62 29.82 -5.83 -25.88
N SER A 63 29.44 -4.62 -25.45
CA SER A 63 30.35 -3.69 -24.80
C SER A 63 29.59 -2.70 -23.92
N ASP A 64 29.94 -2.71 -22.64
CA ASP A 64 29.93 -1.56 -21.74
C ASP A 64 28.57 -1.06 -21.21
N GLU A 65 27.97 -1.85 -20.31
CA GLU A 65 26.77 -1.44 -19.58
C GLU A 65 26.96 -1.78 -18.08
N GLY A 66 27.61 -0.87 -17.34
CA GLY A 66 27.91 -1.15 -15.93
C GLY A 66 28.23 0.03 -15.02
N SER A 67 28.03 1.30 -15.42
CA SER A 67 28.32 2.41 -14.47
C SER A 67 27.61 3.76 -14.67
N GLU A 68 26.59 3.88 -15.52
CA GLU A 68 25.84 5.16 -15.65
C GLU A 68 24.43 5.14 -15.01
N ASP A 69 23.89 3.97 -14.68
CA ASP A 69 22.49 3.81 -14.23
C ASP A 69 22.32 3.89 -12.69
N GLU A 70 23.42 3.99 -11.93
CA GLU A 70 23.41 4.16 -10.45
C GLU A 70 23.65 5.60 -9.98
N ILE A 71 24.00 6.52 -10.90
CA ILE A 71 24.37 7.89 -10.55
C ILE A 71 23.17 8.81 -10.83
N PRO A 72 22.57 9.43 -9.80
CA PRO A 72 21.56 10.47 -9.98
C PRO A 72 22.06 11.54 -10.95
N SER A 73 21.19 12.00 -11.87
CA SER A 73 21.53 13.03 -12.86
C SER A 73 21.89 14.42 -12.28
N ASP A 74 21.98 14.53 -10.96
CA ASP A 74 22.27 15.74 -10.19
C ASP A 74 23.69 15.72 -9.57
N ILE A 75 24.45 14.64 -9.80
CA ILE A 75 25.79 14.46 -9.26
C ILE A 75 26.79 14.47 -10.43
N ASP A 76 27.69 15.45 -10.42
CA ASP A 76 28.79 15.57 -11.37
C ASP A 76 30.00 14.79 -10.85
N MET A 77 30.42 13.74 -11.57
CA MET A 77 31.60 12.95 -11.21
C MET A 77 32.91 13.74 -11.30
N ASN A 78 32.92 14.90 -11.98
CA ASN A 78 34.08 15.79 -12.08
C ASN A 78 34.04 16.95 -11.07
N ASP A 79 33.13 16.93 -10.09
CA ASP A 79 33.07 17.96 -9.04
C ASP A 79 34.32 17.90 -8.13
N PRO A 80 35.06 19.02 -7.95
CA PRO A 80 36.22 19.07 -7.07
C PRO A 80 35.92 18.68 -5.61
N TYR A 81 34.67 18.79 -5.15
CA TYR A 81 34.25 18.31 -3.82
C TYR A 81 34.29 16.78 -3.70
N PHE A 82 33.95 16.05 -4.77
CA PHE A 82 33.91 14.58 -4.78
C PHE A 82 35.17 13.94 -5.40
N ALA A 83 36.04 14.74 -6.02
CA ALA A 83 37.27 14.26 -6.65
C ALA A 83 38.22 13.53 -5.69
N GLU A 84 38.29 13.94 -4.42
CA GLU A 84 39.10 13.24 -3.41
C GLU A 84 38.54 11.84 -3.10
N GLU A 85 37.22 11.68 -3.14
CA GLU A 85 36.52 10.41 -2.88
C GLU A 85 36.72 9.41 -4.04
N PHE A 86 36.63 9.87 -5.30
CA PHE A 86 36.87 9.04 -6.49
C PHE A 86 38.35 8.64 -6.67
N ASN A 87 39.27 9.37 -6.04
CA ASN A 87 40.70 9.06 -6.10
C ASN A 87 41.14 7.98 -5.11
N LYS A 88 40.29 7.59 -4.14
CA LYS A 88 40.53 6.48 -3.22
C LYS A 88 40.58 5.15 -3.98
N THR A 89 41.39 4.22 -3.49
CA THR A 89 41.66 2.91 -4.13
C THR A 89 40.43 1.99 -4.20
N GLU A 90 39.36 2.32 -3.48
CA GLU A 90 38.09 1.58 -3.45
C GLU A 90 37.26 1.75 -4.73
N PHE A 91 37.39 2.87 -5.47
CA PHE A 91 36.62 3.16 -6.69
C PHE A 91 37.43 3.06 -7.99
N LYS A 92 38.75 2.93 -7.91
CA LYS A 92 39.62 2.72 -9.07
C LYS A 92 39.53 1.26 -9.56
N LYS A 93 38.48 0.93 -10.31
CA LYS A 93 38.45 -0.29 -11.11
C LYS A 93 39.64 -0.30 -12.07
N SER A 94 40.47 -1.32 -11.92
CA SER A 94 41.73 -1.55 -12.59
C SER A 94 41.57 -1.77 -14.09
N SER A 95 41.88 -0.76 -14.91
CA SER A 95 42.03 -0.93 -16.36
C SER A 95 43.44 -1.36 -16.79
N ASN A 96 44.33 -1.75 -15.87
CA ASN A 96 45.56 -2.47 -16.18
C ASN A 96 46.21 -3.06 -14.92
N LYS A 97 46.09 -4.38 -14.72
CA LYS A 97 47.15 -5.17 -14.06
C LYS A 97 47.02 -6.66 -14.34
N LYS A 98 47.90 -7.15 -15.20
CA LYS A 98 48.33 -8.56 -15.24
C LYS A 98 48.90 -8.94 -13.87
N LYS A 99 48.47 -10.10 -13.37
CA LYS A 99 49.13 -11.02 -12.43
C LYS A 99 50.00 -10.38 -11.33
N GLN A 100 49.47 -10.28 -10.11
CA GLN A 100 50.13 -10.77 -8.90
C GLN A 100 49.19 -10.74 -7.68
N ASP A 101 49.26 -11.84 -6.93
CA ASP A 101 48.90 -12.06 -5.52
C ASP A 101 47.44 -12.15 -5.05
N ASN A 102 46.98 -13.41 -4.97
CA ASN A 102 46.00 -13.93 -4.02
C ASN A 102 46.46 -13.72 -2.57
N LYS A 103 46.23 -12.53 -1.98
CA LYS A 103 46.35 -12.37 -0.52
C LYS A 103 45.40 -11.39 0.16
N ASN A 104 44.59 -10.61 -0.57
CA ASN A 104 43.80 -9.53 0.04
C ASN A 104 42.28 -9.77 0.06
N THR A 105 41.80 -10.97 -0.26
CA THR A 105 40.35 -11.27 -0.25
C THR A 105 39.80 -11.53 1.16
N SER A 106 40.65 -11.72 2.17
CA SER A 106 40.22 -11.95 3.56
C SER A 106 39.97 -10.67 4.35
N ASP A 107 40.64 -9.56 4.01
CA ASP A 107 40.49 -8.32 4.76
C ASP A 107 39.22 -7.54 4.36
N VAL A 108 38.83 -7.58 3.08
CA VAL A 108 37.64 -6.89 2.55
C VAL A 108 36.35 -7.48 3.14
N ASP A 109 36.25 -8.81 3.25
CA ASP A 109 35.11 -9.45 3.93
C ASP A 109 35.06 -9.06 5.42
N SER A 110 36.21 -8.92 6.08
CA SER A 110 36.26 -8.50 7.49
C SER A 110 35.79 -7.06 7.67
N GLU A 111 36.10 -6.16 6.73
CA GLU A 111 35.66 -4.77 6.79
C GLU A 111 34.18 -4.63 6.44
N ASP A 112 33.68 -5.40 5.47
CA ASP A 112 32.26 -5.43 5.15
C ASP A 112 31.43 -6.04 6.28
N GLU A 113 31.96 -7.04 6.98
CA GLU A 113 31.35 -7.58 8.21
C GLU A 113 31.34 -6.56 9.35
N LYS A 114 32.44 -5.82 9.56
CA LYS A 114 32.50 -4.73 10.54
C LYS A 114 31.53 -3.61 10.21
N ARG A 115 31.48 -3.17 8.95
CA ARG A 115 30.53 -2.14 8.48
C ARG A 115 29.09 -2.59 8.67
N LYS A 116 28.78 -3.86 8.39
CA LYS A 116 27.45 -4.44 8.66
C LYS A 116 27.13 -4.48 10.15
N ALA A 117 28.08 -4.90 10.99
CA ALA A 117 27.90 -4.95 12.44
C ALA A 117 27.77 -3.55 13.06
N GLU A 118 28.50 -2.54 12.55
CA GLU A 118 28.38 -1.14 12.97
C GLU A 118 27.02 -0.55 12.55
N LEU A 119 26.53 -0.88 11.36
CA LEU A 119 25.18 -0.50 10.91
C LEU A 119 24.07 -1.19 11.72
N GLU A 120 24.26 -2.46 12.08
CA GLU A 120 23.35 -3.19 12.97
C GLU A 120 23.32 -2.53 14.36
N LEU A 121 24.48 -2.18 14.94
CA LEU A 121 24.56 -1.46 16.21
C LEU A 121 23.87 -0.08 16.18
N LEU A 122 23.99 0.65 15.06
CA LEU A 122 23.32 1.95 14.86
C LEU A 122 21.80 1.81 14.72
N LEU A 123 21.32 0.69 14.16
CA LEU A 123 19.90 0.37 14.06
C LEU A 123 19.35 -0.23 15.37
N ASP A 124 20.21 -0.84 16.18
CA ASP A 124 19.92 -1.41 17.49
C ASP A 124 19.82 -0.36 18.61
N GLU A 125 19.92 0.94 18.31
CA GLU A 125 19.34 2.01 19.14
C GLU A 125 17.79 1.98 19.11
N ASP A 126 17.22 0.78 19.18
CA ASP A 126 15.84 0.57 19.58
C ASP A 126 15.78 0.94 21.07
N ASP A 127 15.31 2.15 21.31
CA ASP A 127 15.15 2.88 22.57
C ASP A 127 14.28 2.15 23.64
N GLY A 128 14.06 0.83 23.51
CA GLY A 128 13.12 -0.01 24.26
C GLY A 128 11.66 0.38 24.07
N LYS A 129 11.40 1.44 23.31
CA LYS A 129 10.08 2.06 23.12
C LYS A 129 9.38 1.37 21.95
N ALA A 130 8.32 0.65 22.26
CA ALA A 130 7.46 0.11 21.22
C ALA A 130 6.71 1.24 20.50
N HIS A 131 7.16 1.60 19.29
CA HIS A 131 6.51 2.65 18.49
C HIS A 131 5.12 2.20 18.00
N PHE A 132 4.12 3.06 18.22
CA PHE A 132 2.76 2.82 17.75
C PHE A 132 2.68 2.90 16.23
N SER A 133 2.34 1.77 15.60
CA SER A 133 2.17 1.67 14.14
C SER A 133 0.80 1.12 13.81
N LEU A 134 -0.15 1.99 13.43
CA LEU A 134 -1.52 1.60 13.09
C LEU A 134 -1.57 0.52 11.99
N LYS A 135 -0.69 0.64 10.98
CA LYS A 135 -0.60 -0.34 9.89
C LYS A 135 -0.18 -1.73 10.40
N LYS A 136 0.80 -1.80 11.32
CA LYS A 136 1.28 -3.04 11.94
C LYS A 136 0.17 -3.70 12.77
N ILE A 137 -0.60 -2.89 13.49
CA ILE A 137 -1.77 -3.34 14.26
C ILE A 137 -2.84 -3.91 13.33
N GLN A 138 -3.22 -3.18 12.28
CA GLN A 138 -4.21 -3.65 11.30
C GLN A 138 -3.77 -4.95 10.61
N GLU A 139 -2.48 -5.09 10.28
CA GLU A 139 -1.94 -6.31 9.68
C GLU A 139 -1.91 -7.48 10.66
N GLY A 140 -1.63 -7.22 11.94
CA GLY A 140 -1.68 -8.19 13.02
C GLY A 140 -3.10 -8.65 13.36
N GLU A 141 -4.05 -7.73 13.38
CA GLU A 141 -5.47 -7.97 13.72
C GLU A 141 -6.32 -8.44 12.54
N SER A 142 -5.90 -8.21 11.29
CA SER A 142 -6.58 -8.79 10.12
C SER A 142 -6.40 -10.31 10.14
N GLU A 143 -7.31 -10.97 10.85
CA GLU A 143 -7.32 -12.42 10.99
C GLU A 143 -7.42 -13.09 9.62
N SER A 144 -6.48 -14.02 9.41
CA SER A 144 -6.66 -15.31 8.71
C SER A 144 -7.11 -15.38 7.24
N LYS A 145 -7.48 -14.29 6.54
CA LYS A 145 -7.98 -14.41 5.14
C LYS A 145 -6.91 -14.41 4.03
N LYS A 146 -5.62 -14.40 4.35
CA LYS A 146 -4.55 -14.39 3.31
C LYS A 146 -3.73 -15.67 3.36
N SER A 147 -3.55 -16.26 2.17
CA SER A 147 -2.77 -17.46 1.79
C SER A 147 -1.73 -17.99 2.78
N LYS A 148 -1.60 -19.33 2.84
CA LYS A 148 -0.62 -20.10 3.64
C LYS A 148 0.81 -19.52 3.59
N ARG A 149 1.22 -18.89 2.48
CA ARG A 149 2.55 -18.28 2.31
C ARG A 149 2.76 -17.04 3.20
N LYS A 150 1.72 -16.26 3.48
CA LYS A 150 1.77 -15.08 4.36
C LYS A 150 1.68 -15.43 5.85
N ARG A 151 1.31 -16.68 6.19
CA ARG A 151 1.24 -17.15 7.58
C ARG A 151 2.63 -17.29 8.23
N LYS A 152 3.66 -17.68 7.46
CA LYS A 152 5.05 -17.77 7.95
C LYS A 152 5.67 -16.40 8.23
N LEU A 153 5.41 -15.41 7.36
CA LEU A 153 5.83 -14.02 7.61
C LEU A 153 5.10 -13.42 8.82
N LYS A 154 3.82 -13.76 9.00
CA LYS A 154 3.06 -13.35 10.19
C LYS A 154 3.60 -13.97 11.48
N ALA A 155 4.16 -15.18 11.49
CA ALA A 155 4.74 -15.75 12.72
C ALA A 155 5.89 -14.88 13.26
N LYS A 156 6.80 -14.45 12.38
CA LYS A 156 7.87 -13.49 12.73
C LYS A 156 7.32 -12.13 13.19
N MET A 157 6.24 -11.65 12.58
CA MET A 157 5.59 -10.40 13.01
C MET A 157 4.73 -10.55 14.27
N MET A 158 4.30 -11.77 14.62
CA MET A 158 3.52 -12.07 15.81
C MET A 158 4.42 -12.11 17.05
N GLU A 159 5.65 -12.57 16.90
CA GLU A 159 6.72 -12.44 17.90
C GLU A 159 7.02 -10.96 18.18
N GLN A 160 7.12 -10.13 17.14
CA GLN A 160 7.19 -8.66 17.31
C GLN A 160 5.90 -8.04 17.86
N ARG A 161 4.76 -8.73 17.78
CA ARG A 161 3.47 -8.27 18.34
C ARG A 161 3.40 -8.52 19.83
N GLN A 162 4.12 -9.51 20.36
CA GLN A 162 4.25 -9.74 21.81
C GLN A 162 4.99 -8.58 22.50
N ALA A 163 5.77 -7.79 21.76
CA ALA A 163 6.41 -6.59 22.26
C ALA A 163 5.46 -5.37 22.40
N LEU A 164 4.26 -5.42 21.83
CA LEU A 164 3.27 -4.36 21.99
C LEU A 164 2.30 -4.70 23.13
N PRO A 165 2.09 -3.81 24.11
CA PRO A 165 1.10 -4.05 25.17
C PRO A 165 -0.30 -4.21 24.56
N ASP A 166 -1.10 -5.17 25.05
CA ASP A 166 -2.50 -5.35 24.64
C ASP A 166 -3.32 -4.17 25.19
N PHE A 167 -3.43 -3.11 24.38
CA PHE A 167 -4.14 -1.90 24.75
C PHE A 167 -5.65 -2.09 24.59
N GLU A 168 -6.39 -1.96 25.69
CA GLU A 168 -7.85 -2.01 25.71
C GLU A 168 -8.45 -0.62 25.99
N ILE A 169 -9.44 -0.22 25.18
CA ILE A 169 -10.14 1.06 25.38
C ILE A 169 -11.18 0.94 26.49
N ASN A 170 -11.20 1.94 27.38
CA ASN A 170 -12.24 2.14 28.38
C ASN A 170 -13.51 2.70 27.72
N VAL A 171 -14.52 1.84 27.62
CA VAL A 171 -15.80 2.12 26.95
C VAL A 171 -16.72 3.05 27.76
N ASN A 172 -16.48 3.15 29.07
CA ASN A 172 -17.30 3.94 30.01
C ASN A 172 -16.71 5.33 30.31
N ASP A 173 -15.73 5.78 29.53
CA ASP A 173 -15.12 7.10 29.73
C ASP A 173 -16.04 8.21 29.19
N GLU A 174 -16.44 9.13 30.07
CA GLU A 174 -17.35 10.23 29.78
C GLU A 174 -16.84 11.17 28.68
N ARG A 175 -15.52 11.29 28.52
CA ARG A 175 -14.90 12.11 27.45
C ARG A 175 -15.28 11.62 26.06
N PHE A 176 -15.65 10.36 25.92
CA PHE A 176 -16.06 9.74 24.67
C PHE A 176 -17.57 9.45 24.61
N SER A 177 -18.37 9.97 25.54
CA SER A 177 -19.84 9.85 25.54
C SER A 177 -20.46 10.28 24.21
N ALA A 178 -19.97 11.38 23.63
CA ALA A 178 -20.44 11.93 22.35
C ALA A 178 -20.35 10.93 21.18
N LEU A 179 -19.47 9.92 21.24
CA LEU A 179 -19.37 8.84 20.26
C LEU A 179 -20.63 7.96 20.19
N TYR A 180 -21.31 7.84 21.34
CA TYR A 180 -22.50 7.02 21.51
C TYR A 180 -23.78 7.83 21.32
N ASP A 181 -23.80 9.08 21.79
CA ASP A 181 -25.00 9.89 21.87
C ASP A 181 -25.23 10.78 20.63
N SER A 182 -24.16 11.31 20.02
CA SER A 182 -24.27 12.26 18.90
C SER A 182 -24.04 11.60 17.55
N HIS A 183 -24.91 11.88 16.58
CA HIS A 183 -24.78 11.36 15.22
C HIS A 183 -23.53 11.84 14.48
N HIS A 184 -22.98 13.00 14.84
CA HIS A 184 -21.85 13.62 14.16
C HIS A 184 -20.54 12.84 14.34
N TYR A 185 -20.42 12.09 15.42
CA TYR A 185 -19.21 11.33 15.76
C TYR A 185 -19.37 9.83 15.49
N ASN A 186 -20.42 9.43 14.76
CA ASN A 186 -20.72 8.02 14.53
C ASN A 186 -19.65 7.33 13.68
N ILE A 187 -19.15 6.19 14.16
CA ILE A 187 -18.26 5.31 13.42
C ILE A 187 -19.07 4.51 12.40
N ASP A 188 -18.90 4.77 11.10
CA ASP A 188 -19.51 4.00 10.00
C ASP A 188 -18.51 3.00 9.39
N PRO A 189 -18.78 1.68 9.44
CA PRO A 189 -17.96 0.67 8.76
C PRO A 189 -17.93 0.79 7.22
N SER A 190 -18.87 1.52 6.63
CA SER A 190 -19.02 1.73 5.19
C SER A 190 -18.06 2.81 4.66
N ASP A 191 -17.52 3.65 5.55
CA ASP A 191 -16.61 4.70 5.17
C ASP A 191 -15.24 4.14 4.75
N PRO A 192 -14.63 4.65 3.66
CA PRO A 192 -13.31 4.20 3.21
C PRO A 192 -12.19 4.51 4.22
N ASN A 193 -12.41 5.50 5.08
CA ASN A 193 -11.48 5.88 6.13
C ASN A 193 -11.56 4.98 7.36
N PHE A 194 -12.59 4.14 7.46
CA PHE A 194 -12.76 3.23 8.59
C PHE A 194 -11.61 2.20 8.64
N LYS A 195 -10.88 2.20 9.75
CA LYS A 195 -9.85 1.20 10.03
C LYS A 195 -10.42 0.18 11.01
N LYS A 196 -10.64 -1.03 10.49
CA LYS A 196 -11.14 -2.15 11.29
C LYS A 196 -10.06 -2.65 12.24
N THR A 197 -10.09 -2.14 13.47
CA THR A 197 -9.25 -2.59 14.59
C THR A 197 -10.11 -3.20 15.70
N LYS A 198 -9.52 -4.04 16.56
CA LYS A 198 -10.18 -4.69 17.72
C LYS A 198 -10.91 -3.66 18.58
N ASN A 199 -10.28 -2.52 18.81
CA ASN A 199 -10.83 -1.44 19.62
C ASN A 199 -11.96 -0.66 18.94
N MET A 200 -11.88 -0.40 17.62
CA MET A 200 -12.99 0.20 16.88
C MET A 200 -14.22 -0.71 16.89
N GLU A 201 -14.03 -2.02 16.77
CA GLU A 201 -15.12 -2.99 16.90
C GLU A 201 -15.75 -2.99 18.29
N LYS A 202 -14.95 -2.88 19.36
CA LYS A 202 -15.46 -2.77 20.75
C LYS A 202 -16.36 -1.54 20.90
N LEU A 203 -15.97 -0.39 20.36
CA LEU A 203 -16.77 0.84 20.39
C LEU A 203 -18.10 0.68 19.64
N ILE A 204 -18.09 0.08 18.44
CA ILE A 204 -19.31 -0.19 17.67
C ILE A 204 -20.24 -1.16 18.41
N LYS A 205 -19.68 -2.24 18.99
CA LYS A 205 -20.45 -3.22 19.77
C LYS A 205 -21.08 -2.60 21.01
N GLU A 206 -20.36 -1.74 21.73
CA GLU A 206 -20.96 -1.02 22.86
C GLU A 206 -22.09 -0.12 22.40
N LYS A 207 -21.89 0.65 21.32
CA LYS A 207 -22.94 1.51 20.80
C LYS A 207 -24.21 0.73 20.42
N LEU A 208 -24.03 -0.44 19.81
CA LEU A 208 -25.13 -1.36 19.52
C LEU A 208 -25.82 -1.85 20.80
N LYS A 209 -25.06 -2.07 21.88
CA LYS A 209 -25.60 -2.47 23.19
C LYS A 209 -26.33 -1.33 23.92
N ARG A 210 -25.85 -0.09 23.79
CA ARG A 210 -26.46 1.11 24.40
C ARG A 210 -27.71 1.58 23.70
N ARG A 211 -27.90 1.19 22.43
CA ARG A 211 -29.12 1.50 21.70
C ARG A 211 -30.30 0.81 22.41
N PRO A 212 -31.24 1.55 23.02
CA PRO A 212 -32.41 0.94 23.61
C PRO A 212 -33.20 0.22 22.51
N SER A 213 -33.82 -0.90 22.86
CA SER A 213 -34.73 -1.69 22.01
C SER A 213 -35.93 -0.91 21.44
N ASP A 214 -36.03 0.39 21.72
CA ASP A 214 -37.20 1.24 21.49
C ASP A 214 -37.15 2.03 20.18
N THR A 215 -36.10 1.90 19.36
CA THR A 215 -36.25 2.22 17.93
C THR A 215 -36.58 0.95 17.16
N PRO A 216 -37.82 0.76 16.66
CA PRO A 216 -38.17 -0.36 15.81
C PRO A 216 -37.55 -0.16 14.43
N VAL A 217 -36.23 -0.38 14.32
CA VAL A 217 -35.67 -0.73 13.02
C VAL A 217 -36.22 -2.12 12.73
N GLN A 218 -37.01 -2.21 11.67
CA GLN A 218 -37.44 -3.46 11.03
C GLN A 218 -36.21 -4.22 10.48
N ASN A 219 -35.28 -4.61 11.34
CA ASN A 219 -34.30 -5.64 11.06
C ASN A 219 -34.58 -6.74 12.06
N GLN A 220 -35.55 -7.57 11.68
CA GLN A 220 -35.73 -8.89 12.26
C GLN A 220 -34.43 -9.68 12.01
N VAL A 221 -33.46 -9.55 12.90
CA VAL A 221 -32.58 -10.67 13.20
C VAL A 221 -33.48 -11.65 13.93
N GLN A 222 -34.22 -12.45 13.16
CA GLN A 222 -34.87 -13.63 13.69
C GLN A 222 -33.73 -14.44 14.32
N SER A 223 -33.69 -14.47 15.65
CA SER A 223 -33.01 -15.55 16.34
C SER A 223 -33.47 -16.83 15.64
N LYS A 224 -32.51 -17.63 15.18
CA LYS A 224 -32.80 -18.89 14.51
C LYS A 224 -33.50 -19.79 15.53
N LYS A 225 -34.82 -19.63 15.66
CA LYS A 225 -35.67 -20.60 16.34
C LYS A 225 -35.37 -21.93 15.67
N SER A 226 -35.08 -22.94 16.48
CA SER A 226 -34.89 -24.28 15.95
C SER A 226 -36.13 -24.64 15.12
N LYS A 227 -35.96 -25.49 14.09
CA LYS A 227 -37.10 -25.90 13.25
C LYS A 227 -38.25 -26.46 14.11
N GLU A 228 -37.89 -27.16 15.19
CA GLU A 228 -38.79 -27.67 16.22
C GLU A 228 -39.62 -26.57 16.89
N GLU A 229 -39.00 -25.46 17.32
CA GLU A 229 -39.73 -24.33 17.93
C GLU A 229 -40.71 -23.66 16.95
N ALA A 230 -40.37 -23.60 15.67
CA ALA A 230 -41.24 -23.05 14.65
C ALA A 230 -42.45 -23.96 14.37
N GLU A 231 -42.23 -25.28 14.29
CA GLU A 231 -43.27 -26.30 14.11
C GLU A 231 -44.21 -26.37 15.32
N LEU A 232 -43.67 -26.32 16.54
CA LEU A 232 -44.45 -26.24 17.78
C LEU A 232 -45.30 -24.95 17.82
N SER A 233 -44.76 -23.81 17.38
CA SER A 233 -45.52 -22.55 17.30
C SER A 233 -46.71 -22.65 16.33
N LEU A 234 -46.53 -23.31 15.19
CA LEU A 234 -47.59 -23.57 14.21
C LEU A 234 -48.67 -24.51 14.78
N LEU A 235 -48.26 -25.58 15.46
CA LEU A 235 -49.19 -26.52 16.09
C LEU A 235 -50.04 -25.85 17.17
N VAL A 236 -49.41 -25.08 18.06
CA VAL A 236 -50.10 -24.33 19.12
C VAL A 236 -51.09 -23.32 18.52
N LYS A 237 -50.70 -22.62 17.44
CA LYS A 237 -51.60 -21.69 16.73
C LYS A 237 -52.82 -22.42 16.15
N ASN A 238 -52.64 -23.60 15.58
CA ASN A 238 -53.73 -24.39 15.01
C ASN A 238 -54.67 -24.93 16.09
N ILE A 239 -54.13 -25.41 17.21
CA ILE A 239 -54.92 -25.84 18.37
C ILE A 239 -55.72 -24.65 18.92
N LYS A 240 -55.08 -23.49 19.09
CA LYS A 240 -55.73 -22.27 19.57
C LYS A 240 -56.85 -21.79 18.65
N ARG A 241 -56.69 -21.90 17.32
CA ARG A 241 -57.74 -21.61 16.33
C ARG A 241 -58.92 -22.57 16.49
N LYS A 242 -58.67 -23.88 16.50
CA LYS A 242 -59.71 -24.90 16.68
C LYS A 242 -60.48 -24.72 17.98
N ILE A 243 -59.79 -24.47 19.09
CA ILE A 243 -60.43 -24.22 20.39
C ILE A 243 -61.28 -22.95 20.33
N LYS A 244 -60.78 -21.87 19.71
CA LYS A 244 -61.55 -20.63 19.55
C LYS A 244 -62.81 -20.83 18.70
N ASP A 245 -62.75 -21.70 17.70
CA ASP A 245 -63.90 -22.02 16.85
C ASP A 245 -64.92 -22.92 17.56
N VAL A 246 -64.45 -23.80 18.47
CA VAL A 246 -65.31 -24.61 19.35
C VAL A 246 -65.97 -23.77 20.43
N ILE A 247 -65.27 -22.79 21.01
CA ILE A 247 -65.83 -21.87 22.03
C ILE A 247 -66.83 -20.87 21.42
N LYS A 248 -66.76 -20.64 20.11
CA LYS A 248 -67.65 -19.72 19.39
C LYS A 248 -68.92 -20.38 18.82
N LYS A 249 -69.01 -21.71 18.88
CA LYS A 249 -70.24 -22.47 18.58
C LYS A 249 -71.00 -22.72 19.87
#